data_AF-A0A7T8HKI8-F1
#
_entry.id   AF-A0A7T8HKI8-F1
#
_cell.length_a   1.000
_cell.length_b   1.000
_cell.length_c   1.000
_cell.angle_alpha   90.00
_cell.angle_beta   90.00
_cell.angle_gamma   90.00
#
_symmetry.space_group_name_H-M   'P 1'
#
loop_
_entity.id
_entity.type
_entity.pdbx_description
1 polymer ?
#
loop_
_entity_poly.entity_id
_entity_poly.type
_entity_poly.pdbx_seq_one_letter_code
_entity_poly.pdbx_strand_id
1 'polypeptide(L)'
;MDLEKVMSYVQRVVGIVLEEEDIMSLDACAKGKSAEDAVRKLICDPGVRCVVIERISREEESPSNPIRNPLIEAEKALSSQLRLLTLSEGSPYETLHSYISSAVAPYFKSFVRESGKADRDGDKMATSMEKKIAELEMGLLHLQQNIDIPEISLAVHPTIAAIIKKTSPGKPKVSDFGDLAEDSSFLNALQTQVSKWIREIQKVTKLDRDPSSGTALQEISFWLNLERALLRIQEKRESLEVTLTLDILKNGKRFHATVSFDTDTGLKQAIVTVNDYNPLMKDFPINDLLSATELDRIRSATLAIFSHLRKIRNTKYPIQRALRLVEAISRDMANQLLKVLGTRRLMHIPFEEFEKVMNHCFDVFITWDDEYDKLQGLLRDIVKKKREEHLKMVWRVNFAHKRLQARMEQMRNFRRHHEQLRTVIVRVLRPNISPSSDEPVEPKPELLALEAADATAIEEVNLAYENVKEVDGLDISKEGSEAWEAAMKRYEDRIDRVETRITARLRDQLGMAKNANEMFRIFSRFNALFVRPHIRGAIREYQTQLIQRVKDDIEALHEKFKAQII
;
A
#
# COMPACT_ATOMS: atom_id res chain seq x y z
N MET A 1 31.35 -15.75 34.14
CA MET A 1 30.79 -16.76 33.23
C MET A 1 31.96 -17.38 32.48
N ASP A 2 31.96 -18.70 32.26
CA ASP A 2 33.08 -19.37 31.60
C ASP A 2 33.09 -19.06 30.11
N LEU A 3 34.25 -18.67 29.58
CA LEU A 3 34.43 -18.29 28.18
C LEU A 3 33.97 -19.42 27.24
N GLU A 4 34.37 -20.66 27.54
CA GLU A 4 34.03 -21.88 26.80
C GLU A 4 32.51 -22.10 26.66
N LYS A 5 31.71 -21.75 27.67
CA LYS A 5 30.24 -21.91 27.64
C LYS A 5 29.58 -20.92 26.68
N VAL A 6 30.12 -19.70 26.58
CA VAL A 6 29.64 -18.70 25.61
C VAL A 6 30.10 -19.08 24.20
N MET A 7 31.36 -19.47 24.03
CA MET A 7 31.90 -19.91 22.74
C MET A 7 31.12 -21.11 22.18
N SER A 8 30.89 -22.15 23.00
CA SER A 8 30.12 -23.33 22.61
C SER A 8 28.66 -23.01 22.26
N TYR A 9 28.04 -22.05 22.96
CA TYR A 9 26.69 -21.57 22.62
C TYR A 9 26.68 -20.80 21.29
N VAL A 10 27.66 -19.92 21.06
CA VAL A 10 27.81 -19.18 19.79
C VAL A 10 28.06 -20.14 18.63
N GLN A 11 28.99 -21.09 18.76
CA GLN A 11 29.25 -22.14 17.76
C GLN A 11 27.96 -22.91 17.42
N ARG A 12 27.18 -23.32 18.43
CA ARG A 12 25.93 -24.07 18.21
C ARG A 12 24.83 -23.24 17.55
N VAL A 13 24.67 -21.97 17.91
CA VAL A 13 23.61 -21.10 17.34
C VAL A 13 23.98 -20.65 15.93
N VAL A 14 25.24 -20.30 15.67
CA VAL A 14 25.70 -19.85 14.36
C VAL A 14 25.82 -21.04 13.39
N GLY A 15 26.21 -22.23 13.85
CA GLY A 15 26.20 -23.47 13.07
C GLY A 15 24.81 -24.02 12.73
N ILE A 16 23.72 -23.39 13.20
CA ILE A 16 22.33 -23.66 12.74
C ILE A 16 21.93 -22.71 11.59
N VAL A 17 22.73 -21.65 11.37
CA VAL A 17 22.46 -20.57 10.39
C VAL A 17 23.41 -20.63 9.20
N LEU A 18 24.61 -21.16 9.39
CA LEU A 18 25.59 -21.40 8.33
C LEU A 18 25.36 -22.76 7.64
N GLU A 19 25.87 -22.88 6.42
CA GLU A 19 25.89 -24.11 5.63
C GLU A 19 26.96 -25.08 6.18
N GLU A 20 26.83 -26.39 5.95
CA GLU A 20 27.70 -27.41 6.58
C GLU A 20 29.20 -27.20 6.31
N GLU A 21 29.55 -26.65 5.14
CA GLU A 21 30.94 -26.38 4.73
C GLU A 21 31.61 -25.26 5.56
N ASP A 22 30.83 -24.28 6.04
CA ASP A 22 31.33 -23.15 6.84
C ASP A 22 31.62 -23.52 8.30
N ILE A 23 31.03 -24.62 8.80
CA ILE A 23 31.11 -24.99 10.23
C ILE A 23 32.58 -25.19 10.63
N MET A 24 33.42 -25.74 9.75
CA MET A 24 34.87 -25.86 10.00
C MET A 24 35.58 -24.50 10.10
N SER A 25 35.17 -23.51 9.29
CA SER A 25 35.72 -22.15 9.32
C SER A 25 35.29 -21.40 10.58
N LEU A 26 34.04 -21.57 11.02
CA LEU A 26 33.53 -21.08 12.30
C LEU A 26 34.33 -21.69 13.47
N ASP A 27 34.58 -23.01 13.44
CA ASP A 27 35.30 -23.73 14.48
C ASP A 27 36.80 -23.40 14.53
N ALA A 28 37.39 -22.96 13.42
CA ALA A 28 38.74 -22.41 13.37
C ALA A 28 38.78 -20.97 13.89
N CYS A 29 37.81 -20.13 13.50
CA CYS A 29 37.68 -18.75 13.99
C CYS A 29 37.45 -18.69 15.50
N ALA A 30 36.58 -19.56 16.04
CA ALA A 30 36.29 -19.68 17.47
C ALA A 30 37.53 -20.05 18.32
N LYS A 31 38.53 -20.71 17.73
CA LYS A 31 39.82 -21.07 18.39
C LYS A 31 40.90 -20.00 18.19
N GLY A 32 40.57 -18.90 17.50
CA GLY A 32 41.47 -17.77 17.29
C GLY A 32 41.43 -16.77 18.45
N LYS A 33 42.60 -16.34 18.92
CA LYS A 33 42.73 -15.33 20.01
C LYS A 33 41.87 -14.08 19.83
N SER A 34 41.64 -13.64 18.58
CA SER A 34 40.77 -12.49 18.29
C SER A 34 39.32 -12.73 18.73
N ALA A 35 38.78 -13.92 18.49
CA ALA A 35 37.44 -14.31 18.92
C ALA A 35 37.38 -14.54 20.44
N GLU A 36 38.40 -15.19 21.02
CA GLU A 36 38.52 -15.34 22.48
C GLU A 36 38.54 -13.98 23.19
N ASP A 37 39.34 -13.02 22.72
CA ASP A 37 39.41 -11.67 23.28
C ASP A 37 38.13 -10.87 23.01
N ALA A 38 37.46 -11.06 21.87
CA ALA A 38 36.18 -10.40 21.57
C ALA A 38 35.06 -10.90 22.52
N VAL A 39 34.96 -12.21 22.74
CA VAL A 39 33.95 -12.79 23.64
C VAL A 39 34.32 -12.60 25.12
N ARG A 40 35.61 -12.59 25.47
CA ARG A 40 36.07 -12.14 26.80
C ARG A 40 35.70 -10.67 27.06
N LYS A 41 35.80 -9.79 26.06
CA LYS A 41 35.31 -8.40 26.15
C LYS A 41 33.77 -8.35 26.27
N LEU A 42 33.03 -9.21 25.56
CA LEU A 42 31.57 -9.34 25.68
C LEU A 42 31.12 -9.72 27.12
N ILE A 43 31.88 -10.59 27.78
CA ILE A 43 31.58 -11.05 29.15
C ILE A 43 32.02 -10.04 30.22
N CYS A 44 33.18 -9.40 30.05
CA CYS A 44 33.83 -8.64 31.13
C CYS A 44 33.68 -7.12 31.07
N ASP A 45 33.46 -6.53 29.89
CA ASP A 45 33.48 -5.07 29.74
C ASP A 45 32.04 -4.52 29.64
N PRO A 46 31.59 -3.64 30.57
CA PRO A 46 30.37 -2.85 30.40
C PRO A 46 30.53 -1.74 29.35
N GLY A 47 31.64 -1.72 28.59
CA GLY A 47 31.67 -2.25 27.22
C GLY A 47 30.37 -2.80 26.63
N VAL A 48 30.33 -4.05 26.16
CA VAL A 48 29.91 -4.50 24.80
C VAL A 48 28.45 -4.99 24.63
N ARG A 49 27.71 -4.54 23.59
CA ARG A 49 26.30 -4.93 23.29
C ARG A 49 26.11 -6.02 22.24
N CYS A 50 27.05 -6.16 21.32
CA CYS A 50 26.91 -6.94 20.10
C CYS A 50 28.29 -7.47 19.69
N VAL A 51 28.32 -8.66 19.11
CA VAL A 51 29.48 -9.22 18.40
C VAL A 51 28.99 -9.57 17.01
N VAL A 52 29.62 -8.96 16.00
CA VAL A 52 29.39 -9.30 14.60
C VAL A 52 30.32 -10.45 14.23
N ILE A 53 29.78 -11.46 13.54
CA ILE A 53 30.53 -12.57 12.96
C ILE A 53 30.35 -12.44 11.45
N GLU A 54 31.44 -12.14 10.75
CA GLU A 54 31.44 -11.75 9.34
C GLU A 54 31.94 -12.91 8.47
N ARG A 55 31.11 -13.39 7.54
CA ARG A 55 31.50 -14.36 6.50
C ARG A 55 32.12 -13.58 5.34
N ILE A 56 33.45 -13.48 5.32
CA ILE A 56 34.18 -12.79 4.24
C ILE A 56 34.42 -13.76 3.08
N SER A 57 33.43 -13.89 2.21
CA SER A 57 33.56 -14.42 0.86
C SER A 57 34.57 -13.54 0.10
N ARG A 58 35.74 -14.09 -0.30
CA ARG A 58 36.85 -13.29 -0.84
C ARG A 58 36.58 -12.74 -2.25
N GLU A 59 36.20 -11.47 -2.35
CA GLU A 59 36.71 -10.55 -3.39
C GLU A 59 36.59 -9.07 -2.96
N GLU A 60 37.75 -8.38 -2.94
CA GLU A 60 38.01 -6.95 -2.66
C GLU A 60 37.61 -6.35 -1.29
N GLU A 61 38.29 -5.25 -0.90
CA GLU A 61 38.28 -4.69 0.46
C GLU A 61 37.46 -3.39 0.59
N SER A 62 36.75 -3.21 1.71
CA SER A 62 36.62 -1.89 2.33
C SER A 62 36.39 -1.98 3.86
N PRO A 63 37.23 -1.34 4.70
CA PRO A 63 37.10 -1.47 6.16
C PRO A 63 36.15 -0.41 6.75
N SER A 64 35.11 -0.82 7.48
CA SER A 64 34.28 0.09 8.28
C SER A 64 33.99 -0.43 9.70
N ASN A 65 34.72 0.11 10.69
CA ASN A 65 34.45 -0.14 12.12
C ASN A 65 33.24 0.69 12.59
N PRO A 66 32.38 0.14 13.47
CA PRO A 66 32.47 0.57 14.87
C PRO A 66 32.19 -0.52 15.95
N ILE A 67 32.77 -0.34 17.13
CA ILE A 67 32.64 -1.19 18.35
C ILE A 67 31.83 -0.44 19.45
N ARG A 68 31.02 -1.13 20.32
CA ARG A 68 30.33 -0.75 21.64
C ARG A 68 28.79 -1.06 21.67
N ASN A 69 27.97 -1.14 22.76
CA ASN A 69 28.08 -1.21 24.26
C ASN A 69 26.70 -1.48 25.00
N PRO A 70 26.41 -2.10 26.21
CA PRO A 70 26.78 -3.33 27.03
C PRO A 70 25.64 -4.41 27.25
N LEU A 71 25.68 -5.59 27.93
CA LEU A 71 26.62 -6.58 28.57
C LEU A 71 25.81 -7.88 28.97
N ILE A 72 26.39 -8.99 29.49
CA ILE A 72 25.74 -10.29 29.85
C ILE A 72 25.94 -10.76 31.33
N GLU A 73 24.90 -11.32 31.98
CA GLU A 73 24.86 -11.86 33.36
C GLU A 73 24.93 -13.40 33.45
N ALA A 74 25.33 -13.96 34.60
CA ALA A 74 25.61 -15.40 34.75
C ALA A 74 24.41 -16.32 35.10
N GLU A 75 23.34 -15.79 35.70
CA GLU A 75 22.27 -16.61 36.33
C GLU A 75 21.02 -16.80 35.46
N LYS A 76 20.95 -16.15 34.30
CA LYS A 76 19.80 -16.20 33.37
C LYS A 76 20.16 -17.00 32.12
N ALA A 77 19.21 -17.73 31.54
CA ALA A 77 19.44 -18.53 30.33
C ALA A 77 20.01 -17.67 29.18
N LEU A 78 21.03 -18.16 28.46
CA LEU A 78 21.71 -17.39 27.41
C LEU A 78 20.76 -16.87 26.31
N SER A 79 19.70 -17.62 25.99
CA SER A 79 18.62 -17.24 25.07
C SER A 79 17.78 -16.04 25.53
N SER A 80 17.78 -15.69 26.82
CA SER A 80 17.12 -14.49 27.35
C SER A 80 18.00 -13.23 27.30
N GLN A 81 19.28 -13.40 26.93
CA GLN A 81 20.31 -12.34 27.00
C GLN A 81 20.92 -12.04 25.63
N LEU A 82 21.14 -13.06 24.80
CA LEU A 82 21.67 -12.94 23.45
C LEU A 82 20.52 -12.85 22.43
N ARG A 83 20.55 -11.80 21.61
CA ARG A 83 19.70 -11.68 20.42
C ARG A 83 20.53 -11.92 19.17
N LEU A 84 20.10 -12.83 18.31
CA LEU A 84 20.69 -13.06 17.00
C LEU A 84 20.05 -12.13 15.96
N LEU A 85 20.86 -11.55 15.09
CA LEU A 85 20.44 -10.85 13.86
C LEU A 85 21.38 -11.30 12.75
N THR A 86 20.82 -11.79 11.65
CA THR A 86 21.57 -12.31 10.50
C THR A 86 21.59 -11.27 9.38
N LEU A 87 22.77 -10.78 9.02
CA LEU A 87 22.95 -9.85 7.92
C LEU A 87 23.28 -10.66 6.66
N SER A 88 22.26 -10.91 5.83
CA SER A 88 22.37 -11.62 4.56
C SER A 88 23.15 -10.82 3.51
N GLU A 89 23.88 -11.52 2.62
CA GLU A 89 24.68 -10.96 1.51
C GLU A 89 23.88 -10.16 0.44
N GLY A 90 22.55 -10.03 0.60
CA GLY A 90 21.72 -9.11 -0.17
C GLY A 90 21.99 -7.63 0.16
N SER A 91 21.36 -6.70 -0.55
CA SER A 91 21.64 -5.27 -0.33
C SER A 91 21.34 -4.86 1.12
N PRO A 92 22.18 -4.03 1.79
CA PRO A 92 21.93 -3.64 3.17
C PRO A 92 20.56 -2.97 3.38
N TYR A 93 20.07 -2.24 2.37
CA TYR A 93 18.74 -1.61 2.40
C TYR A 93 17.60 -2.63 2.38
N GLU A 94 17.72 -3.71 1.60
CA GLU A 94 16.76 -4.82 1.54
C GLU A 94 16.75 -5.62 2.84
N THR A 95 17.92 -5.98 3.35
CA THR A 95 18.07 -6.69 4.63
C THR A 95 17.48 -5.85 5.78
N LEU A 96 17.78 -4.55 5.85
CA LEU A 96 17.21 -3.64 6.85
C LEU A 96 15.70 -3.40 6.66
N HIS A 97 15.22 -3.26 5.42
CA HIS A 97 13.80 -3.13 5.12
C HIS A 97 13.03 -4.38 5.54
N SER A 98 13.56 -5.58 5.29
CA SER A 98 13.01 -6.86 5.74
C SER A 98 12.88 -6.90 7.26
N TYR A 99 13.94 -6.57 8.00
CA TYR A 99 13.89 -6.50 9.46
C TYR A 99 12.86 -5.49 9.99
N ILE A 100 12.77 -4.31 9.37
CA ILE A 100 11.87 -3.25 9.88
C ILE A 100 10.40 -3.54 9.55
N SER A 101 10.10 -4.00 8.33
CA SER A 101 8.74 -4.38 7.91
C SER A 101 8.25 -5.67 8.60
N SER A 102 9.10 -6.68 8.73
CA SER A 102 8.70 -8.05 9.14
C SER A 102 8.93 -8.37 10.62
N ALA A 103 9.83 -7.64 11.31
CA ALA A 103 10.07 -7.83 12.74
C ALA A 103 9.75 -6.57 13.58
N VAL A 104 10.39 -5.43 13.29
CA VAL A 104 10.28 -4.24 14.16
C VAL A 104 8.88 -3.64 14.17
N ALA A 105 8.28 -3.41 12.99
CA ALA A 105 6.94 -2.85 12.87
C ALA A 105 5.83 -3.72 13.50
N PRO A 106 5.75 -5.05 13.24
CA PRO A 106 4.75 -5.89 13.90
C PRO A 106 5.02 -6.07 15.40
N TYR A 107 6.27 -6.18 15.85
CA TYR A 107 6.60 -6.27 17.28
C TYR A 107 6.22 -5.00 18.05
N PHE A 108 6.48 -3.83 17.48
CA PHE A 108 6.06 -2.55 18.08
C PHE A 108 4.53 -2.45 18.14
N LYS A 109 3.82 -2.86 17.07
CA LYS A 109 2.35 -2.91 17.03
C LYS A 109 1.75 -3.87 18.05
N SER A 110 2.34 -5.06 18.25
CA SER A 110 1.89 -5.97 19.31
C SER A 110 2.13 -5.38 20.70
N PHE A 111 3.30 -4.75 20.93
CA PHE A 111 3.60 -4.11 22.19
C PHE A 111 2.62 -2.96 22.52
N VAL A 112 2.37 -2.04 21.57
CA VAL A 112 1.40 -0.94 21.74
C VAL A 112 -0.02 -1.47 22.00
N ARG A 113 -0.42 -2.55 21.33
CA ARG A 113 -1.74 -3.19 21.51
C ARG A 113 -1.88 -3.91 22.85
N GLU A 114 -0.79 -4.45 23.39
CA GLU A 114 -0.75 -5.15 24.68
C GLU A 114 -0.58 -4.18 25.87
N SER A 115 0.18 -3.09 25.69
CA SER A 115 0.42 -2.04 26.68
C SER A 115 -0.75 -1.05 26.83
N GLY A 116 -2.00 -1.49 26.62
CA GLY A 116 -3.22 -0.67 26.56
C GLY A 116 -3.68 0.01 27.86
N LYS A 117 -2.75 0.32 28.77
CA LYS A 117 -2.95 1.05 30.03
C LYS A 117 -1.74 1.97 30.32
N ALA A 118 -1.54 2.97 29.47
CA ALA A 118 -0.61 4.07 29.71
C ALA A 118 -1.26 5.42 29.33
N ASP A 119 -0.81 6.49 29.97
CA ASP A 119 -1.52 7.78 30.04
C ASP A 119 -1.69 8.52 28.70
N ARG A 120 -2.55 9.56 28.68
CA ARG A 120 -3.05 10.29 27.49
C ARG A 120 -1.99 10.98 26.60
N ASP A 121 -0.71 10.95 26.98
CA ASP A 121 0.43 11.41 26.17
C ASP A 121 1.30 10.25 25.64
N GLY A 122 1.27 9.08 26.27
CA GLY A 122 1.99 7.89 25.78
C GLY A 122 1.43 7.41 24.44
N ASP A 123 0.12 7.46 24.27
CA ASP A 123 -0.61 7.10 23.05
C ASP A 123 -0.19 7.96 21.83
N LYS A 124 0.06 9.26 22.06
CA LYS A 124 0.59 10.18 21.03
C LYS A 124 2.04 9.83 20.65
N MET A 125 2.87 9.48 21.63
CA MET A 125 4.26 9.10 21.39
C MET A 125 4.35 7.74 20.66
N ALA A 126 3.50 6.77 21.03
CA ALA A 126 3.35 5.51 20.32
C ALA A 126 2.93 5.74 18.86
N THR A 127 1.87 6.51 18.62
CA THR A 127 1.39 6.86 17.27
C THR A 127 2.45 7.62 16.46
N SER A 128 3.21 8.52 17.08
CA SER A 128 4.32 9.22 16.43
C SER A 128 5.47 8.27 16.07
N MET A 129 5.75 7.28 16.90
CA MET A 129 6.80 6.30 16.65
C MET A 129 6.36 5.27 15.59
N GLU A 130 5.08 4.87 15.55
CA GLU A 130 4.54 4.10 14.42
C GLU A 130 4.73 4.84 13.09
N LYS A 131 4.42 6.15 13.05
CA LYS A 131 4.64 6.96 11.84
C LYS A 131 6.12 6.99 11.46
N LYS A 132 7.04 7.16 12.41
CA LYS A 132 8.50 7.13 12.15
C LYS A 132 8.99 5.76 11.68
N ILE A 133 8.43 4.66 12.20
CA ILE A 133 8.76 3.30 11.74
C ILE A 133 8.25 3.10 10.31
N ALA A 134 7.05 3.59 9.97
CA ALA A 134 6.53 3.56 8.60
C ALA A 134 7.31 4.50 7.63
N GLU A 135 7.75 5.67 8.09
CA GLU A 135 8.63 6.57 7.33
C GLU A 135 10.00 5.94 7.07
N LEU A 136 10.54 5.17 8.03
CA LEU A 136 11.79 4.44 7.88
C LEU A 136 11.64 3.18 7.00
N GLU A 137 10.54 2.43 7.14
CA GLU A 137 10.12 1.33 6.25
C GLU A 137 10.10 1.84 4.80
N MET A 138 9.37 2.93 4.55
CA MET A 138 9.29 3.57 3.23
C MET A 138 10.63 4.15 2.74
N GLY A 139 11.44 4.71 3.64
CA GLY A 139 12.76 5.25 3.31
C GLY A 139 13.75 4.17 2.87
N LEU A 140 13.77 3.02 3.56
CA LEU A 140 14.61 1.89 3.17
C LEU A 140 14.09 1.20 1.91
N LEU A 141 12.77 1.08 1.74
CA LEU A 141 12.17 0.59 0.50
C LEU A 141 12.52 1.51 -0.69
N HIS A 142 12.55 2.83 -0.49
CA HIS A 142 12.99 3.79 -1.50
C HIS A 142 14.48 3.62 -1.86
N LEU A 143 15.35 3.32 -0.90
CA LEU A 143 16.77 3.03 -1.14
C LEU A 143 17.00 1.65 -1.79
N GLN A 144 16.19 0.64 -1.48
CA GLN A 144 16.18 -0.66 -2.18
C GLN A 144 15.66 -0.52 -3.63
N GLN A 145 14.70 0.39 -3.86
CA GLN A 145 14.12 0.68 -5.18
C GLN A 145 14.81 1.86 -5.88
N ASN A 146 16.00 2.28 -5.44
CA ASN A 146 16.71 3.38 -6.08
C ASN A 146 17.08 2.99 -7.52
N ILE A 147 16.67 3.85 -8.45
CA ILE A 147 17.19 3.82 -9.81
C ILE A 147 18.56 4.49 -9.73
N ASP A 148 19.62 3.68 -9.69
CA ASP A 148 20.99 4.17 -9.74
C ASP A 148 21.24 4.86 -11.08
N ILE A 149 21.14 6.19 -11.07
CA ILE A 149 21.58 7.04 -12.16
C ILE A 149 23.11 7.07 -12.09
N PRO A 150 23.82 6.48 -13.07
CA PRO A 150 25.25 6.20 -12.92
C PRO A 150 26.05 7.49 -12.74
N GLU A 151 26.83 7.57 -11.65
CA GLU A 151 27.67 8.74 -11.36
C GLU A 151 28.80 8.86 -12.39
N ILE A 152 28.62 9.75 -13.37
CA ILE A 152 29.63 9.98 -14.41
C ILE A 152 30.91 10.55 -13.80
N SER A 153 32.02 9.84 -14.01
CA SER A 153 33.37 10.36 -13.79
C SER A 153 34.01 10.73 -15.13
N LEU A 154 34.23 12.04 -15.35
CA LEU A 154 34.91 12.56 -16.53
C LEU A 154 36.43 12.43 -16.36
N ALA A 155 36.96 11.21 -16.51
CA ALA A 155 38.39 10.96 -16.34
C ALA A 155 39.25 11.84 -17.28
N VAL A 156 40.22 12.56 -16.71
CA VAL A 156 41.09 13.53 -17.39
C VAL A 156 42.40 12.87 -17.84
N HIS A 157 43.04 13.38 -18.90
CA HIS A 157 44.32 12.86 -19.36
C HIS A 157 45.44 13.10 -18.32
N PRO A 158 46.26 12.09 -17.94
CA PRO A 158 47.25 12.22 -16.86
C PRO A 158 48.21 13.41 -17.02
N THR A 159 48.67 13.69 -18.24
CA THR A 159 49.53 14.85 -18.56
C THR A 159 48.87 16.19 -18.20
N ILE A 160 47.56 16.32 -18.41
CA ILE A 160 46.81 17.55 -18.11
C ILE A 160 46.66 17.70 -16.60
N ALA A 161 46.25 16.65 -15.89
CA ALA A 161 46.19 16.66 -14.43
C ALA A 161 47.55 16.97 -13.78
N ALA A 162 48.64 16.42 -14.34
CA ALA A 162 50.01 16.70 -13.89
C ALA A 162 50.45 18.15 -14.13
N ILE A 163 50.06 18.77 -15.26
CA ILE A 163 50.36 20.18 -15.55
C ILE A 163 49.52 21.12 -14.67
N ILE A 164 48.21 20.87 -14.52
CA ILE A 164 47.34 21.63 -13.62
C ILE A 164 47.88 21.59 -12.18
N LYS A 165 48.34 20.42 -11.71
CA LYS A 165 48.97 20.25 -10.39
C LYS A 165 50.32 20.96 -10.25
N LYS A 166 51.06 21.18 -11.35
CA LYS A 166 52.32 21.95 -11.37
C LYS A 166 52.11 23.47 -11.44
N THR A 167 51.04 23.94 -12.09
CA THR A 167 50.79 25.37 -12.33
C THR A 167 50.04 26.06 -11.18
N SER A 168 49.37 25.32 -10.29
CA SER A 168 48.75 25.88 -9.08
C SER A 168 49.77 26.67 -8.23
N PRO A 169 49.50 27.94 -7.84
CA PRO A 169 48.19 28.60 -7.77
C PRO A 169 47.79 29.45 -9.00
N GLY A 170 48.53 29.40 -10.10
CA GLY A 170 48.21 30.11 -11.34
C GLY A 170 47.04 29.46 -12.10
N LYS A 171 46.31 30.26 -12.91
CA LYS A 171 45.41 29.72 -13.93
C LYS A 171 46.24 29.12 -15.07
N PRO A 172 46.18 27.81 -15.33
CA PRO A 172 46.90 27.18 -16.42
C PRO A 172 46.39 27.67 -17.78
N LYS A 173 47.29 27.80 -18.73
CA LYS A 173 47.03 28.31 -20.09
C LYS A 173 47.44 27.28 -21.13
N VAL A 174 46.91 27.43 -22.35
CA VAL A 174 47.29 26.58 -23.50
C VAL A 174 48.79 26.73 -23.85
N SER A 175 49.40 27.87 -23.53
CA SER A 175 50.86 28.10 -23.64
C SER A 175 51.70 27.11 -22.84
N ASP A 176 51.17 26.60 -21.72
CA ASP A 176 51.93 25.84 -20.72
C ASP A 176 52.19 24.39 -21.17
N PHE A 177 51.63 24.03 -22.33
CA PHE A 177 51.79 22.73 -22.99
C PHE A 177 52.87 22.75 -24.09
N GLY A 178 53.26 23.92 -24.59
CA GLY A 178 54.26 24.06 -25.66
C GLY A 178 53.99 23.13 -26.84
N ASP A 179 55.03 22.42 -27.30
CA ASP A 179 54.99 21.50 -28.44
C ASP A 179 53.95 20.37 -28.29
N LEU A 180 53.58 19.99 -27.05
CA LEU A 180 52.53 19.00 -26.80
C LEU A 180 51.14 19.50 -27.25
N ALA A 181 50.93 20.82 -27.37
CA ALA A 181 49.69 21.37 -27.90
C ALA A 181 49.55 21.20 -29.42
N GLU A 182 50.66 20.91 -30.13
CA GLU A 182 50.67 20.64 -31.58
C GLU A 182 50.82 19.15 -31.92
N ASP A 183 51.27 18.31 -30.97
CA ASP A 183 51.39 16.86 -31.18
C ASP A 183 50.05 16.22 -31.58
N SER A 184 50.04 15.67 -32.79
CA SER A 184 48.89 14.95 -33.33
C SER A 184 48.60 13.65 -32.59
N SER A 185 49.55 13.03 -31.88
CA SER A 185 49.29 11.84 -31.06
C SER A 185 48.48 12.20 -29.80
N PHE A 186 48.93 13.20 -29.04
CA PHE A 186 48.26 13.73 -27.86
C PHE A 186 46.87 14.31 -28.19
N LEU A 187 46.76 15.11 -29.25
CA LEU A 187 45.46 15.66 -29.69
C LEU A 187 44.47 14.56 -30.13
N ASN A 188 44.95 13.43 -30.68
CA ASN A 188 44.10 12.25 -30.96
C ASN A 188 43.64 11.55 -29.67
N ALA A 189 44.51 11.43 -28.67
CA ALA A 189 44.15 10.88 -27.36
C ALA A 189 43.09 11.74 -26.65
N LEU A 190 43.26 13.08 -26.64
CA LEU A 190 42.28 14.01 -26.10
C LEU A 190 40.93 13.94 -26.83
N GLN A 191 40.94 13.94 -28.17
CA GLN A 191 39.71 13.79 -28.96
C GLN A 191 38.99 12.46 -28.65
N THR A 192 39.73 11.36 -28.49
CA THR A 192 39.19 10.06 -28.11
C THR A 192 38.57 10.09 -26.71
N GLN A 193 39.17 10.85 -25.77
CA GLN A 193 38.66 11.01 -24.42
C GLN A 193 37.37 11.85 -24.38
N VAL A 194 37.30 12.95 -25.13
CA VAL A 194 36.05 13.72 -25.32
C VAL A 194 34.96 12.85 -25.93
N SER A 195 35.27 12.01 -26.93
CA SER A 195 34.34 11.04 -27.50
C SER A 195 33.95 9.88 -26.56
N LYS A 196 34.63 9.69 -25.41
CA LYS A 196 34.11 8.86 -24.30
C LYS A 196 33.16 9.70 -23.43
N TRP A 197 33.55 10.91 -23.03
CA TRP A 197 32.71 11.80 -22.22
C TRP A 197 31.34 12.07 -22.86
N ILE A 198 31.27 12.29 -24.18
CA ILE A 198 29.98 12.43 -24.90
C ILE A 198 29.10 11.19 -24.70
N ARG A 199 29.67 9.99 -24.82
CA ARG A 199 28.93 8.73 -24.65
C ARG A 199 28.48 8.51 -23.22
N GLU A 200 29.31 8.82 -22.23
CA GLU A 200 28.92 8.75 -20.82
C GLU A 200 27.79 9.73 -20.51
N ILE A 201 27.91 11.01 -20.94
CA ILE A 201 26.86 12.02 -20.73
C ILE A 201 25.57 11.60 -21.43
N GLN A 202 25.65 11.03 -22.64
CA GLN A 202 24.49 10.47 -23.35
C GLN A 202 23.80 9.31 -22.62
N LYS A 203 24.48 8.54 -21.74
CA LYS A 203 23.79 7.51 -20.93
C LYS A 203 22.79 8.13 -19.97
N VAL A 204 23.13 9.29 -19.38
CA VAL A 204 22.27 9.99 -18.41
C VAL A 204 21.28 10.93 -19.11
N THR A 205 21.67 11.64 -20.18
CA THR A 205 20.74 12.54 -20.90
C THR A 205 19.73 11.83 -21.80
N LYS A 206 19.95 10.54 -22.10
CA LYS A 206 18.97 9.64 -22.75
C LYS A 206 18.34 8.65 -21.77
N LEU A 207 18.60 8.80 -20.46
CA LEU A 207 17.94 7.99 -19.44
C LEU A 207 16.48 8.44 -19.34
N ASP A 208 15.56 7.57 -19.74
CA ASP A 208 14.14 7.74 -19.48
C ASP A 208 13.55 6.47 -18.88
N ARG A 209 12.59 6.65 -17.97
CA ARG A 209 11.89 5.62 -17.22
C ARG A 209 10.48 5.49 -17.79
N ASP A 210 9.99 4.27 -18.05
CA ASP A 210 8.58 4.08 -18.43
C ASP A 210 7.66 4.39 -17.23
N PRO A 211 6.80 5.44 -17.31
CA PRO A 211 5.89 5.80 -16.22
C PRO A 211 4.74 4.80 -16.03
N SER A 212 4.54 3.84 -16.95
CA SER A 212 3.53 2.79 -16.77
C SER A 212 3.94 1.76 -15.70
N SER A 213 5.24 1.63 -15.44
CA SER A 213 5.82 0.69 -14.48
C SER A 213 6.06 1.32 -13.09
N GLY A 214 6.05 0.50 -12.04
CA GLY A 214 6.38 0.88 -10.66
C GLY A 214 5.34 1.72 -9.92
N THR A 215 5.80 2.52 -8.94
CA THR A 215 4.98 3.39 -8.09
C THR A 215 5.15 4.86 -8.47
N ALA A 216 4.25 5.75 -8.01
CA ALA A 216 4.41 7.18 -8.28
C ALA A 216 5.63 7.79 -7.56
N LEU A 217 6.02 7.22 -6.40
CA LEU A 217 7.24 7.61 -5.67
C LEU A 217 8.51 7.40 -6.52
N GLN A 218 8.58 6.31 -7.30
CA GLN A 218 9.73 6.01 -8.17
C GLN A 218 9.85 6.97 -9.35
N GLU A 219 8.73 7.45 -9.92
CA GLU A 219 8.76 8.47 -10.96
C GLU A 219 9.25 9.81 -10.39
N ILE A 220 8.76 10.21 -9.21
CA ILE A 220 9.16 11.44 -8.51
C ILE A 220 10.65 11.41 -8.15
N SER A 221 11.13 10.31 -7.56
CA SER A 221 12.54 10.18 -7.15
C SER A 221 13.48 10.06 -8.36
N PHE A 222 13.05 9.43 -9.46
CA PHE A 222 13.77 9.43 -10.74
C PHE A 222 14.04 10.86 -11.22
N TRP A 223 13.00 11.71 -11.30
CA TRP A 223 13.17 13.09 -11.77
C TRP A 223 14.05 13.95 -10.84
N LEU A 224 13.93 13.80 -9.53
CA LEU A 224 14.76 14.53 -8.55
C LEU A 224 16.22 14.03 -8.51
N ASN A 225 16.45 12.74 -8.74
CA ASN A 225 17.80 12.19 -8.88
C ASN A 225 18.42 12.61 -10.23
N LEU A 226 17.63 12.67 -11.31
CA LEU A 226 18.08 13.11 -12.62
C LEU A 226 18.46 14.60 -12.61
N GLU A 227 17.73 15.46 -11.89
CA GLU A 227 18.15 16.85 -11.62
C GLU A 227 19.55 16.90 -11.01
N ARG A 228 19.76 16.19 -9.89
CA ARG A 228 21.05 16.15 -9.18
C ARG A 228 22.17 15.62 -10.06
N ALA A 229 21.92 14.57 -10.84
CA ALA A 229 22.89 13.98 -11.74
C ALA A 229 23.28 14.95 -12.87
N LEU A 230 22.30 15.58 -13.52
CA LEU A 230 22.55 16.55 -14.60
C LEU A 230 23.26 17.81 -14.09
N LEU A 231 22.94 18.31 -12.89
CA LEU A 231 23.65 19.42 -12.26
C LEU A 231 25.11 19.06 -11.96
N ARG A 232 25.38 17.89 -11.35
CA ARG A 232 26.75 17.38 -11.15
C ARG A 232 27.51 17.19 -12.46
N ILE A 233 26.84 16.79 -13.54
CA ILE A 233 27.44 16.68 -14.89
C ILE A 233 27.75 18.09 -15.45
N GLN A 234 26.91 19.08 -15.20
CA GLN A 234 27.18 20.48 -15.55
C GLN A 234 28.40 21.02 -14.76
N GLU A 235 28.46 20.82 -13.44
CA GLU A 235 29.61 21.18 -12.60
C GLU A 235 30.91 20.54 -13.10
N LYS A 236 30.89 19.23 -13.41
CA LYS A 236 32.05 18.53 -13.99
C LYS A 236 32.41 19.02 -15.39
N ARG A 237 31.43 19.44 -16.21
CA ARG A 237 31.67 20.09 -17.52
C ARG A 237 32.28 21.49 -17.39
N GLU A 238 31.88 22.24 -16.37
CA GLU A 238 32.38 23.60 -16.07
C GLU A 238 33.70 23.59 -15.29
N SER A 239 34.20 22.41 -14.91
CA SER A 239 35.51 22.24 -14.30
C SER A 239 36.64 22.78 -15.18
N LEU A 240 37.68 23.32 -14.52
CA LEU A 240 38.88 23.86 -15.16
C LEU A 240 39.60 22.80 -16.02
N GLU A 241 39.56 21.54 -15.59
CA GLU A 241 40.20 20.42 -16.26
C GLU A 241 39.54 20.14 -17.62
N VAL A 242 38.20 20.02 -17.64
CA VAL A 242 37.43 19.77 -18.86
C VAL A 242 37.48 20.96 -19.80
N THR A 243 37.26 22.19 -19.31
CA THR A 243 37.34 23.40 -20.17
C THR A 243 38.71 23.56 -20.81
N LEU A 244 39.81 23.36 -20.06
CA LEU A 244 41.17 23.43 -20.61
C LEU A 244 41.44 22.33 -21.65
N THR A 245 40.90 21.12 -21.52
CA THR A 245 41.04 20.08 -22.57
C THR A 245 40.36 20.49 -23.89
N LEU A 246 39.22 21.18 -23.80
CA LEU A 246 38.48 21.67 -24.96
C LEU A 246 39.20 22.86 -25.62
N ASP A 247 39.78 23.77 -24.84
CA ASP A 247 40.57 24.88 -25.36
C ASP A 247 41.88 24.42 -26.04
N ILE A 248 42.54 23.37 -25.53
CA ILE A 248 43.68 22.72 -26.23
C ILE A 248 43.23 22.16 -27.58
N LEU A 249 42.13 21.39 -27.62
CA LEU A 249 41.60 20.83 -28.87
C LEU A 249 41.18 21.91 -29.87
N LYS A 250 40.64 23.03 -29.38
CA LYS A 250 40.28 24.22 -30.18
C LYS A 250 41.50 24.93 -30.76
N ASN A 251 42.58 25.07 -29.97
CA ASN A 251 43.86 25.62 -30.44
C ASN A 251 44.52 24.71 -31.50
N GLY A 252 44.52 23.40 -31.25
CA GLY A 252 44.93 22.35 -32.21
C GLY A 252 43.99 22.16 -33.41
N LYS A 253 43.09 23.12 -33.68
CA LYS A 253 42.14 23.17 -34.81
C LYS A 253 41.16 21.98 -34.91
N ARG A 254 40.97 21.21 -33.84
CA ARG A 254 40.11 20.00 -33.80
C ARG A 254 38.66 20.30 -33.46
N PHE A 255 38.08 21.27 -34.17
CA PHE A 255 36.75 21.84 -33.87
C PHE A 255 35.61 20.80 -33.82
N HIS A 256 35.70 19.70 -34.58
CA HIS A 256 34.70 18.62 -34.53
C HIS A 256 34.52 18.02 -33.13
N ALA A 257 35.60 17.90 -32.33
CA ALA A 257 35.52 17.35 -30.97
C ALA A 257 34.86 18.32 -29.98
N THR A 258 35.14 19.63 -30.13
CA THR A 258 34.56 20.66 -29.25
C THR A 258 33.11 20.95 -29.60
N VAL A 259 32.75 20.95 -30.89
CA VAL A 259 31.37 21.16 -31.35
C VAL A 259 30.47 19.97 -30.93
N SER A 260 30.88 18.73 -31.19
CA SER A 260 30.10 17.55 -30.79
C SER A 260 29.91 17.44 -29.28
N PHE A 261 30.88 17.89 -28.47
CA PHE A 261 30.70 17.96 -27.02
C PHE A 261 29.61 18.97 -26.59
N ASP A 262 29.47 20.07 -27.32
CA ASP A 262 28.49 21.13 -27.03
C ASP A 262 27.10 20.89 -27.65
N THR A 263 26.99 20.06 -28.69
CA THR A 263 25.73 19.67 -29.36
C THR A 263 25.22 18.29 -28.94
N ASP A 264 26.08 17.27 -29.02
CA ASP A 264 25.65 15.86 -29.04
C ASP A 264 25.48 15.28 -27.63
N THR A 265 25.92 15.99 -26.60
CA THR A 265 25.71 15.60 -25.20
C THR A 265 24.24 15.67 -24.77
N GLY A 266 23.41 16.49 -25.43
CA GLY A 266 21.99 16.70 -25.07
C GLY A 266 21.75 17.39 -23.72
N LEU A 267 22.82 17.68 -22.95
CA LEU A 267 22.78 18.14 -21.56
C LEU A 267 21.91 19.39 -21.35
N LYS A 268 22.02 20.38 -22.26
CA LYS A 268 21.21 21.61 -22.22
C LYS A 268 19.71 21.34 -22.37
N GLN A 269 19.32 20.37 -23.20
CA GLN A 269 17.91 20.00 -23.39
C GLN A 269 17.38 19.23 -22.17
N ALA A 270 18.15 18.27 -21.66
CA ALA A 270 17.79 17.50 -20.47
C ALA A 270 17.64 18.39 -19.22
N ILE A 271 18.53 19.37 -19.02
CA ILE A 271 18.41 20.34 -17.92
C ILE A 271 17.17 21.21 -18.08
N VAL A 272 16.81 21.63 -19.29
CA VAL A 272 15.57 22.40 -19.53
C VAL A 272 14.32 21.57 -19.29
N THR A 273 14.24 20.31 -19.74
CA THR A 273 13.07 19.45 -19.51
C THR A 273 12.91 19.07 -18.05
N VAL A 274 13.99 18.77 -17.34
CA VAL A 274 13.94 18.50 -15.89
C VAL A 274 13.50 19.74 -15.12
N ASN A 275 14.04 20.93 -15.44
CA ASN A 275 13.58 22.18 -14.80
C ASN A 275 12.13 22.55 -15.15
N ASP A 276 11.64 22.26 -16.36
CA ASP A 276 10.23 22.38 -16.74
C ASP A 276 9.31 21.45 -15.90
N TYR A 277 9.82 20.32 -15.40
CA TYR A 277 9.05 19.33 -14.63
C TYR A 277 9.26 19.45 -13.12
N ASN A 278 10.37 20.04 -12.67
CA ASN A 278 10.73 20.15 -11.25
C ASN A 278 9.63 20.77 -10.36
N PRO A 279 8.89 21.83 -10.78
CA PRO A 279 7.78 22.37 -10.00
C PRO A 279 6.66 21.36 -9.67
N LEU A 280 6.53 20.30 -10.47
CA LEU A 280 5.57 19.20 -10.29
C LEU A 280 6.15 18.00 -9.54
N MET A 281 7.46 17.74 -9.62
CA MET A 281 8.09 16.60 -8.93
C MET A 281 8.58 16.96 -7.53
N LYS A 282 8.94 18.23 -7.30
CA LYS A 282 9.40 18.74 -6.01
C LYS A 282 8.26 18.92 -5.01
N ASP A 283 8.56 18.62 -3.75
CA ASP A 283 7.65 18.76 -2.59
C ASP A 283 6.29 18.09 -2.82
N PHE A 284 6.28 16.91 -3.47
CA PHE A 284 5.07 16.18 -3.83
C PHE A 284 4.52 15.36 -2.63
N PRO A 285 3.26 15.55 -2.20
CA PRO A 285 2.73 15.05 -0.92
C PRO A 285 2.28 13.57 -0.97
N ILE A 286 3.07 12.70 -1.60
CA ILE A 286 2.78 11.25 -1.65
C ILE A 286 3.09 10.56 -0.31
N ASN A 287 4.03 11.09 0.47
CA ASN A 287 4.40 10.52 1.78
C ASN A 287 3.25 10.58 2.79
N ASP A 288 2.35 11.56 2.67
CA ASP A 288 1.15 11.66 3.51
C ASP A 288 0.14 10.55 3.20
N LEU A 289 0.06 10.09 1.94
CA LEU A 289 -0.74 8.93 1.54
C LEU A 289 -0.06 7.63 2.00
N LEU A 290 1.25 7.51 1.82
CA LEU A 290 2.00 6.29 2.10
C LEU A 290 2.23 6.03 3.61
N SER A 291 2.10 7.06 4.46
CA SER A 291 2.16 6.97 5.92
C SER A 291 0.78 7.07 6.61
N ALA A 292 -0.32 7.05 5.85
CA ALA A 292 -1.67 7.17 6.41
C ALA A 292 -2.16 5.87 7.07
N THR A 293 -2.36 5.90 8.39
CA THR A 293 -2.99 4.83 9.19
C THR A 293 -4.52 4.99 9.31
N GLU A 294 -5.07 6.11 8.85
CA GLU A 294 -6.46 6.53 9.03
C GLU A 294 -7.10 6.90 7.68
N LEU A 295 -8.37 6.54 7.48
CA LEU A 295 -9.12 6.83 6.25
C LEU A 295 -9.22 8.34 5.96
N ASP A 296 -9.37 9.16 7.00
CA ASP A 296 -9.37 10.62 6.89
C ASP A 296 -8.03 11.22 6.46
N ARG A 297 -6.91 10.57 6.82
CA ARG A 297 -5.59 10.95 6.32
C ARG A 297 -5.42 10.53 4.86
N ILE A 298 -5.91 9.36 4.45
CA ILE A 298 -5.96 8.96 3.03
C ILE A 298 -6.77 9.99 2.22
N ARG A 299 -7.97 10.37 2.68
CA ARG A 299 -8.78 11.44 2.08
C ARG A 299 -8.01 12.75 1.96
N SER A 300 -7.41 13.21 3.05
CA SER A 300 -6.66 14.48 3.10
C SER A 300 -5.43 14.46 2.19
N ALA A 301 -4.68 13.36 2.14
CA ALA A 301 -3.53 13.19 1.27
C ALA A 301 -3.94 13.15 -0.21
N THR A 302 -5.02 12.46 -0.57
CA THR A 302 -5.60 12.48 -1.93
C THR A 302 -5.95 13.91 -2.37
N LEU A 303 -6.58 14.71 -1.51
CA LEU A 303 -6.86 16.13 -1.79
C LEU A 303 -5.56 16.96 -1.94
N ALA A 304 -4.55 16.74 -1.10
CA ALA A 304 -3.26 17.43 -1.20
C ALA A 304 -2.52 17.08 -2.51
N ILE A 305 -2.51 15.80 -2.89
CA ILE A 305 -1.95 15.29 -4.14
C ILE A 305 -2.65 15.93 -5.35
N PHE A 306 -3.99 15.89 -5.42
CA PHE A 306 -4.72 16.51 -6.53
C PHE A 306 -4.55 18.03 -6.59
N SER A 307 -4.43 18.71 -5.44
CA SER A 307 -4.10 20.13 -5.37
C SER A 307 -2.72 20.43 -5.96
N HIS A 308 -1.70 19.64 -5.63
CA HIS A 308 -0.34 19.77 -6.20
C HIS A 308 -0.32 19.45 -7.71
N LEU A 309 -1.02 18.42 -8.16
CA LEU A 309 -1.16 18.06 -9.59
C LEU A 309 -1.71 19.19 -10.46
N ARG A 310 -2.42 20.19 -9.91
CA ARG A 310 -2.86 21.38 -10.67
C ARG A 310 -1.68 22.20 -11.22
N LYS A 311 -0.47 22.06 -10.65
CA LYS A 311 0.77 22.64 -11.17
C LYS A 311 1.14 22.16 -12.58
N ILE A 312 0.62 21.02 -13.04
CA ILE A 312 0.81 20.51 -14.42
C ILE A 312 0.58 21.61 -15.46
N ARG A 313 -0.40 22.50 -15.24
CA ARG A 313 -0.74 23.65 -16.10
C ARG A 313 0.43 24.59 -16.41
N ASN A 314 1.40 24.70 -15.50
CA ASN A 314 2.57 25.59 -15.65
C ASN A 314 3.83 24.85 -16.12
N THR A 315 3.79 23.52 -16.16
CA THR A 315 4.88 22.65 -16.63
C THR A 315 4.66 22.23 -18.08
N LYS A 316 5.71 21.77 -18.78
CA LYS A 316 5.55 21.13 -20.10
C LYS A 316 5.20 19.64 -20.02
N TYR A 317 4.91 19.09 -18.83
CA TYR A 317 4.83 17.65 -18.56
C TYR A 317 3.86 16.91 -19.52
N PRO A 318 4.25 15.77 -20.13
CA PRO A 318 3.42 15.14 -21.15
C PRO A 318 2.18 14.50 -20.54
N ILE A 319 1.01 14.77 -21.15
CA ILE A 319 -0.31 14.34 -20.62
C ILE A 319 -0.37 12.81 -20.48
N GLN A 320 0.24 12.04 -21.39
CA GLN A 320 0.27 10.58 -21.27
C GLN A 320 1.08 10.11 -20.04
N ARG A 321 2.20 10.76 -19.68
CA ARG A 321 2.92 10.48 -18.43
C ARG A 321 2.09 10.88 -17.22
N ALA A 322 1.36 12.00 -17.29
CA ALA A 322 0.45 12.43 -16.22
C ALA A 322 -0.68 11.42 -15.96
N LEU A 323 -1.30 10.85 -17.01
CA LEU A 323 -2.32 9.82 -16.85
C LEU A 323 -1.76 8.55 -16.19
N ARG A 324 -0.52 8.14 -16.52
CA ARG A 324 0.16 7.01 -15.86
C ARG A 324 0.57 7.31 -14.42
N LEU A 325 1.01 8.53 -14.12
CA LEU A 325 1.27 8.97 -12.74
C LEU A 325 0.01 8.84 -11.88
N VAL A 326 -1.15 9.28 -12.37
CA VAL A 326 -2.43 9.18 -11.65
C VAL A 326 -2.91 7.71 -11.54
N GLU A 327 -2.59 6.85 -12.52
CA GLU A 327 -2.80 5.40 -12.45
C GLU A 327 -1.91 4.72 -11.39
N ALA A 328 -0.66 5.17 -11.23
CA ALA A 328 0.23 4.72 -10.17
C ALA A 328 -0.22 5.22 -8.78
N ILE A 329 -0.60 6.49 -8.63
CA ILE A 329 -1.18 7.03 -7.36
C ILE A 329 -2.46 6.26 -6.99
N SER A 330 -3.28 5.86 -7.97
CA SER A 330 -4.47 5.03 -7.76
C SER A 330 -4.15 3.61 -7.26
N ARG A 331 -3.00 3.05 -7.67
CA ARG A 331 -2.45 1.78 -7.16
C ARG A 331 -1.93 1.94 -5.74
N ASP A 332 -1.17 3.01 -5.48
CA ASP A 332 -0.62 3.35 -4.16
C ASP A 332 -1.76 3.61 -3.14
N MET A 333 -2.82 4.33 -3.53
CA MET A 333 -4.03 4.53 -2.71
C MET A 333 -4.76 3.20 -2.44
N ALA A 334 -4.94 2.34 -3.43
CA ALA A 334 -5.59 1.04 -3.24
C ALA A 334 -4.82 0.14 -2.25
N ASN A 335 -3.49 0.13 -2.36
CA ASN A 335 -2.61 -0.61 -1.44
C ASN A 335 -2.70 -0.07 -0.01
N GLN A 336 -2.74 1.25 0.19
CA GLN A 336 -2.88 1.85 1.53
C GLN A 336 -4.28 1.65 2.13
N LEU A 337 -5.34 1.71 1.31
CA LEU A 337 -6.69 1.32 1.74
C LEU A 337 -6.71 -0.14 2.21
N LEU A 338 -6.08 -1.07 1.48
CA LEU A 338 -5.94 -2.46 1.91
C LEU A 338 -5.12 -2.60 3.21
N LYS A 339 -3.98 -1.90 3.35
CA LYS A 339 -3.13 -1.88 4.56
C LYS A 339 -3.92 -1.39 5.80
N VAL A 340 -4.77 -0.37 5.65
CA VAL A 340 -5.64 0.14 6.73
C VAL A 340 -6.81 -0.81 7.02
N LEU A 341 -7.49 -1.33 5.98
CA LEU A 341 -8.71 -2.14 6.14
C LEU A 341 -8.44 -3.55 6.66
N GLY A 342 -7.31 -4.17 6.30
CA GLY A 342 -6.93 -5.50 6.79
C GLY A 342 -6.83 -5.57 8.33
N THR A 343 -6.42 -4.47 8.98
CA THR A 343 -6.39 -4.38 10.45
C THR A 343 -7.78 -4.45 11.10
N ARG A 344 -8.83 -4.06 10.37
CA ARG A 344 -10.19 -3.85 10.91
C ARG A 344 -11.10 -5.07 10.80
N ARG A 345 -10.65 -6.17 10.17
CA ARG A 345 -11.41 -7.44 9.98
C ARG A 345 -12.89 -7.22 9.68
N LEU A 346 -13.19 -6.56 8.55
CA LEU A 346 -14.52 -6.00 8.23
C LEU A 346 -15.71 -6.97 8.32
N MET A 347 -15.50 -8.29 8.32
CA MET A 347 -16.56 -9.30 8.45
C MET A 347 -16.86 -9.71 9.91
N HIS A 348 -16.01 -9.32 10.87
CA HIS A 348 -16.15 -9.70 12.28
C HIS A 348 -16.81 -8.61 13.15
N ILE A 349 -16.66 -7.34 12.78
CA ILE A 349 -17.18 -6.17 13.53
C ILE A 349 -18.73 -6.06 13.49
N PRO A 350 -19.37 -5.35 14.44
CA PRO A 350 -20.80 -5.04 14.39
C PRO A 350 -21.21 -4.26 13.12
N PHE A 351 -22.49 -4.35 12.72
CA PHE A 351 -22.98 -3.67 11.52
C PHE A 351 -22.83 -2.14 11.57
N GLU A 352 -23.06 -1.50 12.72
CA GLU A 352 -22.92 -0.04 12.87
C GLU A 352 -21.48 0.44 12.65
N GLU A 353 -20.50 -0.29 13.18
CA GLU A 353 -19.08 0.02 12.98
C GLU A 353 -18.67 -0.23 11.54
N PHE A 354 -19.14 -1.34 10.96
CA PHE A 354 -18.97 -1.63 9.54
C PHE A 354 -19.52 -0.49 8.67
N GLU A 355 -20.76 -0.04 8.86
CA GLU A 355 -21.34 1.03 8.05
C GLU A 355 -20.61 2.37 8.23
N LYS A 356 -20.17 2.70 9.45
CA LYS A 356 -19.27 3.85 9.70
C LYS A 356 -17.98 3.72 8.89
N VAL A 357 -17.27 2.58 8.96
CA VAL A 357 -16.01 2.38 8.22
C VAL A 357 -16.21 2.41 6.71
N MET A 358 -17.25 1.76 6.20
CA MET A 358 -17.56 1.75 4.77
C MET A 358 -17.90 3.15 4.26
N ASN A 359 -18.68 3.95 5.00
CA ASN A 359 -18.99 5.33 4.60
C ASN A 359 -17.71 6.17 4.44
N HIS A 360 -16.77 6.13 5.40
CA HIS A 360 -15.48 6.83 5.27
C HIS A 360 -14.65 6.32 4.06
N CYS A 361 -14.76 5.05 3.68
CA CYS A 361 -14.11 4.54 2.47
C CYS A 361 -14.78 5.03 1.18
N PHE A 362 -16.12 5.10 1.15
CA PHE A 362 -16.84 5.69 0.02
C PHE A 362 -16.57 7.19 -0.10
N ASP A 363 -16.41 7.93 0.99
CA ASP A 363 -15.95 9.33 0.97
C ASP A 363 -14.56 9.47 0.30
N VAL A 364 -13.63 8.53 0.53
CA VAL A 364 -12.33 8.51 -0.18
C VAL A 364 -12.52 8.29 -1.68
N PHE A 365 -13.37 7.35 -2.09
CA PHE A 365 -13.63 7.12 -3.53
C PHE A 365 -14.35 8.29 -4.20
N ILE A 366 -15.31 8.93 -3.52
CA ILE A 366 -16.03 10.11 -4.02
C ILE A 366 -15.07 11.30 -4.16
N THR A 367 -14.25 11.57 -3.14
CA THR A 367 -13.24 12.66 -3.22
C THR A 367 -12.14 12.39 -4.25
N TRP A 368 -11.81 11.13 -4.53
CA TRP A 368 -10.97 10.78 -5.68
C TRP A 368 -11.65 11.14 -7.01
N ASP A 369 -12.88 10.67 -7.25
CA ASP A 369 -13.59 10.91 -8.50
C ASP A 369 -13.82 12.42 -8.74
N ASP A 370 -14.27 13.14 -7.71
CA ASP A 370 -14.52 14.58 -7.73
C ASP A 370 -13.27 15.42 -8.06
N GLU A 371 -12.09 15.06 -7.57
CA GLU A 371 -10.84 15.76 -7.90
C GLU A 371 -10.21 15.26 -9.21
N TYR A 372 -10.41 13.99 -9.56
CA TYR A 372 -9.97 13.45 -10.84
C TYR A 372 -10.74 14.07 -12.01
N ASP A 373 -12.04 14.31 -11.90
CA ASP A 373 -12.81 15.00 -12.95
C ASP A 373 -12.42 16.49 -13.09
N LYS A 374 -12.08 17.16 -11.98
CA LYS A 374 -11.47 18.51 -12.03
C LYS A 374 -10.10 18.48 -12.72
N LEU A 375 -9.28 17.44 -12.47
CA LEU A 375 -8.02 17.23 -13.16
C LEU A 375 -8.22 16.91 -14.65
N GLN A 376 -9.23 16.11 -15.03
CA GLN A 376 -9.60 15.89 -16.42
C GLN A 376 -9.99 17.20 -17.11
N GLY A 377 -10.78 18.06 -16.47
CA GLY A 377 -11.13 19.39 -16.98
C GLY A 377 -9.87 20.22 -17.28
N LEU A 378 -8.95 20.30 -16.32
CA LEU A 378 -7.66 20.98 -16.45
C LEU A 378 -6.81 20.41 -17.60
N LEU A 379 -6.70 19.08 -17.70
CA LEU A 379 -5.96 18.41 -18.78
C LEU A 379 -6.61 18.65 -20.16
N ARG A 380 -7.95 18.62 -20.26
CA ARG A 380 -8.69 18.93 -21.49
C ARG A 380 -8.45 20.37 -21.93
N ASP A 381 -8.35 21.32 -21.01
CA ASP A 381 -8.02 22.72 -21.32
C ASP A 381 -6.57 22.93 -21.75
N ILE A 382 -5.63 22.10 -21.27
CA ILE A 382 -4.25 22.05 -21.82
C ILE A 382 -4.28 21.52 -23.25
N VAL A 383 -5.03 20.45 -23.56
CA VAL A 383 -5.18 19.94 -24.94
C VAL A 383 -5.79 20.99 -25.86
N LYS A 384 -6.85 21.70 -25.44
CA LYS A 384 -7.47 22.80 -26.22
C LYS A 384 -6.48 23.91 -26.56
N LYS A 385 -5.48 24.17 -25.70
CA LYS A 385 -4.45 25.19 -25.91
C LYS A 385 -3.26 24.70 -26.74
N LYS A 386 -2.92 23.41 -26.67
CA LYS A 386 -1.87 22.76 -27.50
C LYS A 386 -2.40 22.26 -28.86
N ARG A 387 -3.46 22.86 -29.40
CA ARG A 387 -4.22 22.35 -30.57
C ARG A 387 -3.56 22.64 -31.93
N GLU A 388 -2.24 22.57 -31.99
CA GLU A 388 -1.47 22.59 -33.25
C GLU A 388 -1.12 21.16 -33.71
N GLU A 389 -0.95 20.20 -32.78
CA GLU A 389 -0.72 18.80 -33.13
C GLU A 389 -2.01 17.97 -33.18
N HIS A 390 -2.23 17.26 -34.29
CA HIS A 390 -3.40 16.43 -34.56
C HIS A 390 -3.40 15.07 -33.82
N LEU A 391 -3.14 15.05 -32.50
CA LEU A 391 -3.21 13.81 -31.72
C LEU A 391 -4.66 13.39 -31.43
N LYS A 392 -5.04 12.20 -31.91
CA LYS A 392 -6.20 11.43 -31.40
C LYS A 392 -5.89 10.88 -30.00
N MET A 393 -5.86 11.77 -29.00
CA MET A 393 -5.41 11.40 -27.66
C MET A 393 -6.38 10.45 -26.96
N VAL A 394 -5.89 9.24 -26.63
CA VAL A 394 -6.71 8.14 -26.08
C VAL A 394 -6.67 8.18 -24.54
N TRP A 395 -7.80 8.58 -23.94
CA TRP A 395 -7.98 8.66 -22.48
C TRP A 395 -8.27 7.27 -21.87
N ARG A 396 -7.30 6.35 -21.92
CA ARG A 396 -7.38 5.02 -21.30
C ARG A 396 -6.59 4.98 -19.99
N VAL A 397 -7.30 5.11 -18.87
CA VAL A 397 -6.77 5.01 -17.51
C VAL A 397 -7.57 3.94 -16.76
N ASN A 398 -6.91 2.87 -16.31
CA ASN A 398 -7.58 1.75 -15.64
C ASN A 398 -7.21 1.75 -14.15
N PHE A 399 -8.06 2.38 -13.33
CA PHE A 399 -7.77 2.55 -11.91
C PHE A 399 -7.87 1.26 -11.10
N ALA A 400 -6.78 0.90 -10.41
CA ALA A 400 -6.73 -0.23 -9.50
C ALA A 400 -7.80 -0.13 -8.39
N HIS A 401 -8.00 1.05 -7.81
CA HIS A 401 -8.99 1.25 -6.75
C HIS A 401 -10.44 0.97 -7.21
N LYS A 402 -10.77 1.02 -8.51
CA LYS A 402 -12.14 0.74 -8.98
C LYS A 402 -12.52 -0.74 -8.79
N ARG A 403 -11.56 -1.66 -8.85
CA ARG A 403 -11.78 -3.07 -8.48
C ARG A 403 -12.06 -3.23 -6.98
N LEU A 404 -11.32 -2.51 -6.14
CA LEU A 404 -11.56 -2.45 -4.69
C LEU A 404 -12.93 -1.84 -4.38
N GLN A 405 -13.29 -0.70 -5.00
CA GLN A 405 -14.58 -0.04 -4.81
C GLN A 405 -15.76 -0.98 -5.13
N ALA A 406 -15.70 -1.72 -6.23
CA ALA A 406 -16.74 -2.70 -6.60
C ALA A 406 -16.85 -3.85 -5.58
N ARG A 407 -15.72 -4.40 -5.10
CA ARG A 407 -15.68 -5.42 -4.04
C ARG A 407 -16.24 -4.89 -2.72
N MET A 408 -15.89 -3.66 -2.35
CA MET A 408 -16.40 -2.99 -1.15
C MET A 408 -17.92 -2.71 -1.26
N GLU A 409 -18.44 -2.43 -2.44
CA GLU A 409 -19.87 -2.28 -2.67
C GLU A 409 -20.62 -3.62 -2.57
N GLN A 410 -20.06 -4.72 -3.09
CA GLN A 410 -20.56 -6.08 -2.85
C GLN A 410 -20.63 -6.39 -1.35
N MET A 411 -19.55 -6.13 -0.59
CA MET A 411 -19.54 -6.31 0.87
C MET A 411 -20.59 -5.45 1.59
N ARG A 412 -20.75 -4.17 1.19
CA ARG A 412 -21.74 -3.25 1.77
C ARG A 412 -23.17 -3.76 1.55
N ASN A 413 -23.47 -4.22 0.35
CA ASN A 413 -24.79 -4.72 -0.01
C ASN A 413 -25.06 -6.07 0.66
N PHE A 414 -24.08 -6.99 0.71
CA PHE A 414 -24.18 -8.24 1.48
C PHE A 414 -24.51 -7.99 2.95
N ARG A 415 -23.72 -7.15 3.64
CA ARG A 415 -23.93 -6.81 5.07
C ARG A 415 -25.29 -6.17 5.31
N ARG A 416 -25.74 -5.26 4.43
CA ARG A 416 -27.07 -4.65 4.50
C ARG A 416 -28.19 -5.68 4.32
N HIS A 417 -28.09 -6.56 3.32
CA HIS A 417 -29.07 -7.62 3.11
C HIS A 417 -29.10 -8.65 4.25
N HIS A 418 -27.96 -8.94 4.87
CA HIS A 418 -27.86 -9.80 6.05
C HIS A 418 -28.52 -9.15 7.28
N GLU A 419 -28.16 -7.90 7.63
CA GLU A 419 -28.73 -7.25 8.81
C GLU A 419 -30.22 -6.93 8.65
N GLN A 420 -30.67 -6.62 7.43
CA GLN A 420 -32.10 -6.58 7.10
C GLN A 420 -32.76 -7.93 7.36
N LEU A 421 -32.25 -9.02 6.76
CA LEU A 421 -32.83 -10.35 6.92
C LEU A 421 -32.86 -10.80 8.39
N ARG A 422 -31.78 -10.55 9.15
CA ARG A 422 -31.69 -10.80 10.59
C ARG A 422 -32.74 -9.99 11.38
N THR A 423 -32.83 -8.68 11.16
CA THR A 423 -33.82 -7.80 11.79
C THR A 423 -35.25 -8.25 11.51
N VAL A 424 -35.52 -8.67 10.26
CA VAL A 424 -36.84 -9.06 9.81
C VAL A 424 -37.22 -10.44 10.37
N ILE A 425 -36.32 -11.42 10.37
CA ILE A 425 -36.54 -12.73 11.00
C ILE A 425 -36.80 -12.56 12.50
N VAL A 426 -36.00 -11.76 13.21
CA VAL A 426 -36.24 -11.47 14.65
C VAL A 426 -37.57 -10.75 14.90
N ARG A 427 -38.06 -9.93 13.96
CA ARG A 427 -39.38 -9.28 14.06
C ARG A 427 -40.54 -10.24 13.77
N VAL A 428 -40.36 -11.19 12.86
CA VAL A 428 -41.40 -12.13 12.41
C VAL A 428 -41.52 -13.34 13.35
N LEU A 429 -40.39 -13.82 13.89
CA LEU A 429 -40.29 -15.00 14.75
C LEU A 429 -40.26 -14.68 16.25
N ARG A 430 -40.44 -13.41 16.65
CA ARG A 430 -40.79 -13.11 18.05
C ARG A 430 -42.31 -13.12 18.19
N PRO A 431 -42.90 -14.06 18.97
CA PRO A 431 -44.30 -13.95 19.33
C PRO A 431 -44.52 -12.65 20.11
N ASN A 432 -45.60 -11.94 19.78
CA ASN A 432 -45.94 -10.70 20.48
C ASN A 432 -46.59 -11.03 21.83
N ILE A 433 -45.77 -11.42 22.81
CA ILE A 433 -46.17 -11.53 24.22
C ILE A 433 -46.51 -10.13 24.70
N SER A 434 -47.79 -9.76 24.58
CA SER A 434 -48.35 -8.59 25.24
C SER A 434 -48.29 -8.84 26.75
N PRO A 435 -47.64 -7.97 27.55
CA PRO A 435 -47.60 -8.12 29.01
C PRO A 435 -48.95 -7.66 29.61
N SER A 436 -50.01 -8.43 29.35
CA SER A 436 -51.39 -8.03 29.64
C SER A 436 -52.33 -9.22 29.88
N SER A 437 -51.86 -10.23 30.62
CA SER A 437 -52.70 -11.32 31.18
C SER A 437 -51.96 -12.00 32.34
N ASP A 438 -52.29 -11.61 33.59
CA ASP A 438 -51.77 -12.24 34.82
C ASP A 438 -52.48 -13.58 35.11
N GLU A 439 -52.31 -14.57 34.23
CA GLU A 439 -52.70 -15.95 34.50
C GLU A 439 -51.53 -16.91 34.19
N PRO A 440 -51.20 -17.85 35.10
CA PRO A 440 -50.15 -18.84 34.89
C PRO A 440 -50.63 -19.97 33.99
N VAL A 441 -50.79 -19.68 32.69
CA VAL A 441 -51.13 -20.68 31.68
C VAL A 441 -49.92 -21.57 31.42
N GLU A 442 -50.07 -22.88 31.61
CA GLU A 442 -49.02 -23.86 31.31
C GLU A 442 -48.56 -23.75 29.84
N PRO A 443 -47.24 -23.87 29.56
CA PRO A 443 -46.71 -23.68 28.21
C PRO A 443 -47.16 -24.84 27.31
N LYS A 444 -48.15 -24.58 26.46
CA LYS A 444 -48.64 -25.56 25.47
C LYS A 444 -47.47 -26.09 24.63
N PRO A 445 -47.35 -27.41 24.41
CA PRO A 445 -46.22 -28.00 23.69
C PRO A 445 -46.09 -27.49 22.24
N GLU A 446 -47.20 -27.06 21.63
CA GLU A 446 -47.21 -26.42 20.31
C GLU A 446 -46.42 -25.10 20.28
N LEU A 447 -46.48 -24.28 21.34
CA LEU A 447 -45.75 -23.01 21.42
C LEU A 447 -44.25 -23.25 21.59
N LEU A 448 -43.87 -24.19 22.46
CA LEU A 448 -42.47 -24.58 22.67
C LEU A 448 -41.84 -25.17 21.39
N ALA A 449 -42.61 -25.94 20.61
CA ALA A 449 -42.17 -26.47 19.32
C ALA A 449 -41.97 -25.38 18.26
N LEU A 450 -42.82 -24.34 18.27
CA LEU A 450 -42.65 -23.16 17.40
C LEU A 450 -41.39 -22.36 17.79
N GLU A 451 -41.20 -22.05 19.07
CA GLU A 451 -40.03 -21.30 19.56
C GLU A 451 -38.70 -22.02 19.27
N ALA A 452 -38.64 -23.34 19.45
CA ALA A 452 -37.45 -24.13 19.10
C ALA A 452 -37.14 -24.09 17.59
N ALA A 453 -38.18 -24.18 16.75
CA ALA A 453 -38.03 -24.12 15.31
C ALA A 453 -37.78 -22.68 14.80
N ASP A 454 -38.06 -21.65 15.61
CA ASP A 454 -37.76 -20.25 15.35
C ASP A 454 -36.31 -19.90 15.70
N ALA A 455 -35.79 -20.40 16.83
CA ALA A 455 -34.37 -20.37 17.16
C ALA A 455 -33.52 -21.04 16.06
N THR A 456 -33.93 -22.23 15.61
CA THR A 456 -33.28 -22.97 14.52
C THR A 456 -33.11 -22.13 13.23
N ALA A 457 -34.07 -21.29 12.89
CA ALA A 457 -34.01 -20.43 11.70
C ALA A 457 -33.01 -19.27 11.86
N ILE A 458 -32.88 -18.73 13.07
CA ILE A 458 -31.89 -17.68 13.41
C ILE A 458 -30.48 -18.28 13.45
N GLU A 459 -30.32 -19.47 14.03
CA GLU A 459 -29.06 -20.23 14.06
C GLU A 459 -28.57 -20.58 12.65
N GLU A 460 -29.46 -21.04 11.76
CA GLU A 460 -29.09 -21.33 10.37
C GLU A 460 -28.58 -20.09 9.63
N VAL A 461 -29.17 -18.91 9.86
CA VAL A 461 -28.72 -17.63 9.29
C VAL A 461 -27.37 -17.20 9.87
N ASN A 462 -27.16 -17.37 11.17
CA ASN A 462 -25.88 -17.05 11.82
C ASN A 462 -24.75 -17.95 11.30
N LEU A 463 -24.99 -19.26 11.21
CA LEU A 463 -24.01 -20.24 10.71
C LEU A 463 -23.80 -20.08 9.19
N ALA A 464 -24.82 -19.65 8.42
CA ALA A 464 -24.65 -19.26 7.03
C ALA A 464 -23.69 -18.07 6.90
N TYR A 465 -23.83 -17.07 7.76
CA TYR A 465 -22.96 -15.89 7.78
C TYR A 465 -21.53 -16.20 8.29
N GLU A 466 -21.36 -17.10 9.25
CA GLU A 466 -20.04 -17.56 9.73
C GLU A 466 -19.20 -18.18 8.61
N ASN A 467 -19.80 -19.01 7.76
CA ASN A 467 -19.14 -19.53 6.56
C ASN A 467 -18.63 -18.43 5.59
N VAL A 468 -19.13 -17.19 5.70
CA VAL A 468 -18.68 -16.01 4.93
C VAL A 468 -17.73 -15.11 5.74
N LYS A 469 -17.64 -15.25 7.07
CA LYS A 469 -16.64 -14.57 7.92
C LYS A 469 -15.24 -15.16 7.75
N GLU A 470 -15.15 -16.46 7.51
CA GLU A 470 -13.89 -17.21 7.34
C GLU A 470 -13.18 -16.88 6.01
N VAL A 471 -13.89 -16.32 5.02
CA VAL A 471 -13.31 -15.91 3.74
C VAL A 471 -12.89 -14.44 3.79
N ASP A 472 -11.66 -14.13 3.37
CA ASP A 472 -11.20 -12.74 3.34
C ASP A 472 -11.92 -11.93 2.25
N GLY A 473 -12.89 -11.13 2.67
CA GLY A 473 -13.61 -10.19 1.82
C GLY A 473 -12.72 -9.12 1.19
N LEU A 474 -11.50 -8.89 1.68
CA LEU A 474 -10.56 -7.90 1.14
C LEU A 474 -9.62 -8.44 0.05
N ASP A 475 -9.51 -9.76 -0.14
CA ASP A 475 -8.67 -10.29 -1.22
C ASP A 475 -9.31 -10.06 -2.60
N ILE A 476 -8.55 -9.41 -3.49
CA ILE A 476 -8.91 -9.07 -4.88
C ILE A 476 -8.07 -9.89 -5.89
N SER A 477 -7.35 -10.91 -5.42
CA SER A 477 -6.77 -11.95 -6.26
C SER A 477 -7.86 -12.70 -7.03
N LYS A 478 -7.45 -13.53 -8.00
CA LYS A 478 -8.37 -14.41 -8.72
C LYS A 478 -9.00 -15.43 -7.76
N GLU A 479 -8.21 -15.96 -6.84
CA GLU A 479 -8.62 -16.97 -5.85
C GLU A 479 -9.55 -16.38 -4.78
N GLY A 480 -9.26 -15.19 -4.24
CA GLY A 480 -10.15 -14.45 -3.34
C GLY A 480 -11.42 -13.89 -4.00
N SER A 481 -11.43 -13.78 -5.33
CA SER A 481 -12.65 -13.50 -6.10
C SER A 481 -13.52 -14.76 -6.17
N GLU A 482 -12.95 -15.90 -6.58
CA GLU A 482 -13.64 -17.19 -6.72
C GLU A 482 -14.12 -17.76 -5.37
N ALA A 483 -13.31 -17.65 -4.31
CA ALA A 483 -13.66 -18.06 -2.96
C ALA A 483 -14.83 -17.24 -2.38
N TRP A 484 -14.87 -15.94 -2.66
CA TRP A 484 -15.98 -15.07 -2.25
C TRP A 484 -17.25 -15.34 -3.05
N GLU A 485 -17.17 -15.56 -4.36
CA GLU A 485 -18.33 -15.94 -5.18
C GLU A 485 -18.91 -17.30 -4.72
N ALA A 486 -18.04 -18.27 -4.40
CA ALA A 486 -18.45 -19.54 -3.81
C ALA A 486 -19.07 -19.38 -2.41
N ALA A 487 -18.56 -18.48 -1.56
CA ALA A 487 -19.12 -18.20 -0.24
C ALA A 487 -20.48 -17.48 -0.31
N MET A 488 -20.59 -16.47 -1.17
CA MET A 488 -21.84 -15.78 -1.50
C MET A 488 -22.91 -16.76 -1.97
N LYS A 489 -22.57 -17.64 -2.94
CA LYS A 489 -23.49 -18.65 -3.44
C LYS A 489 -23.92 -19.64 -2.35
N ARG A 490 -22.99 -20.15 -1.53
CA ARG A 490 -23.30 -21.03 -0.39
C ARG A 490 -24.18 -20.35 0.67
N TYR A 491 -24.06 -19.04 0.83
CA TYR A 491 -24.94 -18.24 1.69
C TYR A 491 -26.33 -18.10 1.08
N GLU A 492 -26.44 -17.76 -0.21
CA GLU A 492 -27.71 -17.67 -0.95
C GLU A 492 -28.45 -19.01 -0.98
N ASP A 493 -27.78 -20.11 -1.36
CA ASP A 493 -28.28 -21.50 -1.33
C ASP A 493 -28.84 -21.94 0.04
N ARG A 494 -28.45 -21.24 1.13
CA ARG A 494 -28.87 -21.52 2.51
C ARG A 494 -29.92 -20.53 3.02
N ILE A 495 -29.84 -19.26 2.63
CA ILE A 495 -30.90 -18.28 2.83
C ILE A 495 -32.17 -18.69 2.08
N ASP A 496 -32.09 -19.24 0.87
CA ASP A 496 -33.26 -19.70 0.12
C ASP A 496 -33.98 -20.86 0.81
N ARG A 497 -33.27 -21.70 1.58
CA ARG A 497 -33.88 -22.74 2.43
C ARG A 497 -34.63 -22.12 3.61
N VAL A 498 -34.06 -21.07 4.22
CA VAL A 498 -34.70 -20.31 5.30
C VAL A 498 -35.92 -19.54 4.76
N GLU A 499 -35.82 -18.88 3.60
CA GLU A 499 -36.97 -18.25 2.92
C GLU A 499 -38.05 -19.27 2.57
N THR A 500 -37.69 -20.48 2.14
CA THR A 500 -38.64 -21.56 1.85
C THR A 500 -39.38 -22.01 3.12
N ARG A 501 -38.69 -22.18 4.25
CA ARG A 501 -39.31 -22.50 5.55
C ARG A 501 -40.21 -21.37 6.07
N ILE A 502 -39.77 -20.12 5.95
CA ILE A 502 -40.57 -18.94 6.30
C ILE A 502 -41.82 -18.84 5.39
N THR A 503 -41.67 -19.16 4.11
CA THR A 503 -42.78 -19.18 3.14
C THR A 503 -43.80 -20.26 3.46
N ALA A 504 -43.36 -21.45 3.88
CA ALA A 504 -44.27 -22.51 4.35
C ALA A 504 -45.09 -22.02 5.57
N ARG A 505 -44.42 -21.52 6.62
CA ARG A 505 -45.12 -20.97 7.80
C ARG A 505 -46.07 -19.81 7.48
N LEU A 506 -45.71 -18.94 6.53
CA LEU A 506 -46.60 -17.87 6.06
C LEU A 506 -47.85 -18.45 5.40
N ARG A 507 -47.74 -19.51 4.59
CA ARG A 507 -48.90 -20.22 4.03
C ARG A 507 -49.75 -20.90 5.11
N ASP A 508 -49.11 -21.55 6.08
CA ASP A 508 -49.81 -22.24 7.17
C ASP A 508 -50.60 -21.25 8.03
N GLN A 509 -49.98 -20.16 8.49
CA GLN A 509 -50.66 -19.11 9.27
C GLN A 509 -51.77 -18.41 8.48
N LEU A 510 -51.58 -18.15 7.18
CA LEU A 510 -52.64 -17.58 6.32
C LEU A 510 -53.77 -18.58 6.03
N GLY A 511 -53.49 -19.90 6.04
CA GLY A 511 -54.49 -20.96 5.92
C GLY A 511 -55.31 -21.17 7.21
N MET A 512 -54.72 -20.90 8.38
CA MET A 512 -55.42 -20.95 9.68
C MET A 512 -56.27 -19.70 9.95
N ALA A 513 -55.93 -18.55 9.36
CA ALA A 513 -56.63 -17.29 9.57
C ALA A 513 -58.01 -17.28 8.89
N LYS A 514 -59.07 -16.95 9.64
CA LYS A 514 -60.46 -16.97 9.17
C LYS A 514 -60.95 -15.57 8.80
N ASN A 515 -60.53 -14.56 9.55
CA ASN A 515 -60.99 -13.17 9.40
C ASN A 515 -59.98 -12.33 8.62
N ALA A 516 -60.44 -11.38 7.78
CA ALA A 516 -59.55 -10.46 7.05
C ALA A 516 -58.59 -9.70 8.00
N ASN A 517 -59.08 -9.32 9.19
CA ASN A 517 -58.30 -8.70 10.26
C ASN A 517 -57.16 -9.59 10.81
N GLU A 518 -57.30 -10.91 10.79
CA GLU A 518 -56.24 -11.84 11.20
C GLU A 518 -55.16 -11.94 10.11
N MET A 519 -55.57 -12.10 8.85
CA MET A 519 -54.64 -12.06 7.72
C MET A 519 -53.88 -10.73 7.65
N PHE A 520 -54.54 -9.59 7.86
CA PHE A 520 -53.85 -8.29 7.93
C PHE A 520 -52.82 -8.20 9.08
N ARG A 521 -53.12 -8.78 10.26
CA ARG A 521 -52.16 -8.87 11.37
C ARG A 521 -50.96 -9.76 11.04
N ILE A 522 -51.14 -10.80 10.23
CA ILE A 522 -50.04 -11.65 9.74
C ILE A 522 -49.24 -10.87 8.68
N PHE A 523 -49.89 -10.35 7.64
CA PHE A 523 -49.21 -9.57 6.59
C PHE A 523 -48.45 -8.36 7.14
N SER A 524 -48.95 -7.66 8.16
CA SER A 524 -48.22 -6.52 8.75
C SER A 524 -46.93 -6.91 9.49
N ARG A 525 -46.89 -8.10 10.11
CA ARG A 525 -45.65 -8.67 10.68
C ARG A 525 -44.65 -9.05 9.60
N PHE A 526 -45.10 -9.78 8.57
CA PHE A 526 -44.25 -10.28 7.49
C PHE A 526 -43.90 -9.20 6.43
N ASN A 527 -44.47 -7.99 6.51
CA ASN A 527 -44.31 -6.89 5.55
C ASN A 527 -42.86 -6.63 5.10
N ALA A 528 -41.91 -6.67 6.04
CA ALA A 528 -40.51 -6.41 5.73
C ALA A 528 -39.80 -7.54 4.95
N LEU A 529 -40.44 -8.70 4.75
CA LEU A 529 -40.00 -9.77 3.84
C LEU A 529 -40.49 -9.57 2.39
N PHE A 530 -41.43 -8.66 2.13
CA PHE A 530 -42.14 -8.57 0.84
C PHE A 530 -41.23 -8.15 -0.35
N VAL A 531 -40.00 -7.74 -0.07
CA VAL A 531 -38.95 -7.46 -1.06
C VAL A 531 -38.42 -8.76 -1.69
N ARG A 532 -38.48 -9.89 -0.98
CA ARG A 532 -37.85 -11.17 -1.39
C ARG A 532 -38.68 -11.93 -2.44
N PRO A 533 -38.06 -12.48 -3.53
CA PRO A 533 -38.81 -13.08 -4.63
C PRO A 533 -39.73 -14.24 -4.25
N HIS A 534 -39.24 -15.19 -3.44
CA HIS A 534 -39.99 -16.40 -3.08
C HIS A 534 -41.19 -16.06 -2.20
N ILE A 535 -40.96 -15.26 -1.17
CA ILE A 535 -41.98 -14.82 -0.22
C ILE A 535 -43.03 -13.95 -0.93
N ARG A 536 -42.60 -13.02 -1.80
CA ARG A 536 -43.50 -12.21 -2.65
C ARG A 536 -44.31 -13.07 -3.63
N GLY A 537 -43.76 -14.18 -4.10
CA GLY A 537 -44.46 -15.17 -4.91
C GLY A 537 -45.65 -15.78 -4.19
N ALA A 538 -45.44 -16.34 -2.99
CA ALA A 538 -46.52 -16.91 -2.18
C ALA A 538 -47.55 -15.86 -1.73
N ILE A 539 -47.12 -14.62 -1.43
CA ILE A 539 -48.04 -13.55 -1.02
C ILE A 539 -49.06 -13.21 -2.12
N ARG A 540 -48.68 -13.23 -3.41
CA ARG A 540 -49.61 -12.95 -4.52
C ARG A 540 -50.80 -13.90 -4.57
N GLU A 541 -50.60 -15.16 -4.19
CA GLU A 541 -51.62 -16.21 -4.14
C GLU A 541 -52.72 -15.88 -3.12
N TYR A 542 -52.33 -15.38 -1.94
CA TYR A 542 -53.25 -15.01 -0.86
C TYR A 542 -53.73 -13.55 -0.95
N GLN A 543 -53.03 -12.66 -1.66
CA GLN A 543 -53.48 -11.28 -1.92
C GLN A 543 -54.84 -11.26 -2.61
N THR A 544 -55.07 -12.13 -3.60
CA THR A 544 -56.38 -12.26 -4.26
C THR A 544 -57.47 -12.67 -3.26
N GLN A 545 -57.20 -13.62 -2.38
CA GLN A 545 -58.16 -14.07 -1.35
C GLN A 545 -58.44 -13.00 -0.29
N LEU A 546 -57.42 -12.22 0.10
CA LEU A 546 -57.58 -11.11 1.03
C LEU A 546 -58.38 -9.96 0.39
N ILE A 547 -58.10 -9.60 -0.87
CA ILE A 547 -58.84 -8.56 -1.60
C ILE A 547 -60.31 -8.96 -1.73
N GLN A 548 -60.60 -10.23 -2.00
CA GLN A 548 -61.96 -10.78 -2.01
C GLN A 548 -62.64 -10.59 -0.65
N ARG A 549 -62.06 -11.13 0.44
CA ARG A 549 -62.64 -11.03 1.79
C ARG A 549 -62.82 -9.59 2.28
N VAL A 550 -61.90 -8.69 1.93
CA VAL A 550 -62.00 -7.26 2.26
C VAL A 550 -63.11 -6.58 1.45
N LYS A 551 -63.34 -6.99 0.19
CA LYS A 551 -64.51 -6.54 -0.58
C LYS A 551 -65.81 -7.04 0.06
N ASP A 552 -65.84 -8.30 0.49
CA ASP A 552 -67.01 -8.89 1.15
C ASP A 552 -67.33 -8.16 2.48
N ASP A 553 -66.31 -7.83 3.30
CA ASP A 553 -66.43 -7.00 4.51
C ASP A 553 -66.94 -5.57 4.20
N ILE A 554 -66.48 -4.97 3.10
CA ILE A 554 -66.93 -3.64 2.64
C ILE A 554 -68.39 -3.68 2.14
N GLU A 555 -68.81 -4.74 1.46
CA GLU A 555 -70.20 -4.91 1.01
C GLU A 555 -71.13 -5.12 2.21
N ALA A 556 -70.73 -5.92 3.21
CA ALA A 556 -71.46 -6.05 4.47
C ALA A 556 -71.55 -4.73 5.28
N LEU A 557 -70.56 -3.84 5.19
CA LEU A 557 -70.63 -2.48 5.73
C LEU A 557 -71.63 -1.60 4.95
N HIS A 558 -71.69 -1.70 3.62
CA HIS A 558 -72.67 -0.98 2.80
C HIS A 558 -74.10 -1.45 3.08
N GLU A 559 -74.35 -2.74 3.33
CA GLU A 559 -75.67 -3.22 3.72
C GLU A 559 -76.09 -2.73 5.10
N LYS A 560 -75.19 -2.76 6.09
CA LYS A 560 -75.45 -2.19 7.43
C LYS A 560 -75.75 -0.69 7.36
N PHE A 561 -75.04 0.06 6.51
CA PHE A 561 -75.29 1.48 6.32
C PHE A 561 -76.65 1.76 5.65
N LYS A 562 -77.04 0.99 4.62
CA LYS A 562 -78.39 1.06 4.03
C LYS A 562 -79.49 0.74 5.05
N ALA A 563 -79.27 -0.27 5.91
CA ALA A 563 -80.19 -0.68 6.97
C ALA A 563 -80.24 0.29 8.18
N GLN A 564 -79.48 1.39 8.16
CA GLN A 564 -79.57 2.51 9.11
C GLN A 564 -80.15 3.79 8.47
N ILE A 565 -80.51 3.73 7.18
CA ILE A 565 -81.08 4.84 6.39
C ILE A 565 -82.58 4.57 6.08
N ILE A 566 -83.10 3.44 6.54
CA ILE A 566 -84.51 3.03 6.55
C ILE A 566 -84.98 3.00 8.02
#